data_AF-A0A661DXT8-F1
#
_entry.id   AF-A0A661DXT8-F1
#
_cell.length_a   1.000
_cell.length_b   1.000
_cell.length_c   1.000
_cell.angle_alpha   90.00
_cell.angle_beta   90.00
_cell.angle_gamma   90.00
#
_symmetry.space_group_name_H-M   'P 1'
#
loop_
_entity.id
_entity.type
_entity.pdbx_description
1 polymer ?
#
loop_
_entity_poly.entity_id
_entity_poly.type
_entity_poly.pdbx_seq_one_letter_code
_entity_poly.pdbx_strand_id
1 'polypeptide(L)'
;MTTDYKVADISLAEYGRKELQIAETEMPALMAMRDKFKAAQPLAGAKILGCIHMTVQTGVLIETLTLLGAEVRWTSCNIFSTQDHAAAAI
;
A
#
# COMPACT_ATOMS: atom_id res chain seq x y z
N MET A 1 21.29 -1.74 -10.83
CA MET A 1 20.01 -2.26 -10.31
C MET A 1 18.93 -1.32 -10.83
N THR A 2 18.03 -1.81 -11.67
CA THR A 2 16.89 -1.03 -12.16
C THR A 2 15.91 -0.81 -11.02
N THR A 3 15.54 0.44 -10.77
CA THR A 3 14.43 0.81 -9.88
C THR A 3 13.14 0.27 -10.47
N ASP A 4 12.43 -0.60 -9.73
CA ASP A 4 11.23 -1.31 -10.19
C ASP A 4 9.94 -0.58 -9.81
N TYR A 5 9.87 0.71 -10.15
CA TYR A 5 8.67 1.54 -9.99
C TYR A 5 8.70 2.72 -10.96
N LYS A 6 7.54 3.35 -11.16
CA LYS A 6 7.40 4.64 -11.85
C LYS A 6 6.31 5.46 -11.16
N VAL A 7 6.74 6.48 -10.42
CA VAL A 7 5.87 7.45 -9.72
C VAL A 7 6.20 8.86 -10.21
N ALA A 8 5.34 9.83 -9.91
CA ALA A 8 5.55 11.22 -10.35
C ALA A 8 6.75 11.88 -9.65
N ASP A 9 6.83 11.77 -8.32
CA ASP A 9 7.90 12.37 -7.52
C ASP A 9 8.15 11.55 -6.25
N ILE A 10 9.33 10.92 -6.16
CA ILE A 10 9.70 10.08 -5.01
C ILE A 10 9.99 10.90 -3.74
N SER A 11 10.23 12.22 -3.86
CA SER A 11 10.50 13.08 -2.70
C SER A 11 9.27 13.27 -1.80
N LEU A 12 8.07 12.93 -2.29
CA LEU A 12 6.82 13.00 -1.55
C LEU A 12 6.62 11.84 -0.55
N ALA A 13 7.51 10.85 -0.53
CA ALA A 13 7.37 9.64 0.29
C ALA A 13 7.19 9.92 1.79
N GLU A 14 7.90 10.91 2.34
CA GLU A 14 7.79 11.26 3.76
C GLU A 14 6.40 11.84 4.09
N TYR A 15 5.84 12.66 3.21
CA TYR A 15 4.48 13.19 3.37
C TYR A 15 3.44 12.07 3.27
N GLY A 16 3.55 11.20 2.25
CA GLY A 16 2.66 10.05 2.11
C GLY A 16 2.73 9.11 3.32
N ARG A 17 3.92 8.90 3.89
CA ARG A 17 4.09 8.12 5.12
C ARG A 17 3.33 8.71 6.31
N LYS A 18 3.36 10.03 6.48
CA LYS A 18 2.58 10.71 7.54
C LYS A 18 1.08 10.54 7.34
N GLU A 19 0.60 10.64 6.10
CA GLU A 19 -0.82 10.45 5.82
C GLU A 19 -1.28 9.00 5.96
N LEU A 20 -0.43 8.02 5.60
CA LEU A 20 -0.71 6.60 5.87
C LEU A 20 -0.88 6.35 7.37
N GLN A 21 0.02 6.88 8.21
CA GLN A 21 -0.08 6.75 9.67
C GLN A 21 -1.37 7.35 10.23
N ILE A 22 -1.81 8.49 9.70
CA ILE A 22 -3.10 9.10 10.08
C ILE A 22 -4.25 8.21 9.58
N ALA A 23 -4.20 7.72 8.34
CA ALA A 23 -5.26 6.87 7.78
C ALA A 23 -5.42 5.55 8.54
N GLU A 24 -4.34 4.97 9.08
CA GLU A 24 -4.40 3.76 9.91
C GLU A 24 -5.31 3.94 11.14
N THR A 25 -5.39 5.14 11.73
CA THR A 25 -6.29 5.39 12.88
C THR A 25 -7.76 5.34 12.48
N GLU A 26 -8.07 5.59 11.21
CA GLU A 26 -9.42 5.59 10.63
C GLU A 26 -9.76 4.30 9.88
N MET A 27 -8.86 3.30 9.88
CA MET A 27 -9.04 2.02 9.19
C MET A 27 -8.99 0.81 10.15
N PRO A 28 -9.82 0.80 11.22
CA PRO A 28 -9.69 -0.16 12.32
C PRO A 28 -9.85 -1.63 11.88
N ALA A 29 -10.66 -1.89 10.85
CA ALA A 29 -10.85 -3.24 10.34
C ALA A 29 -9.57 -3.81 9.70
N LEU A 30 -8.82 -3.00 8.92
CA LEU A 30 -7.53 -3.45 8.37
C LEU A 30 -6.49 -3.63 9.47
N MET A 31 -6.45 -2.72 10.45
CA MET A 31 -5.51 -2.85 11.57
C MET A 31 -5.79 -4.12 12.40
N ALA A 32 -7.07 -4.43 12.65
CA ALA A 32 -7.46 -5.67 13.31
C ALA A 32 -7.06 -6.92 12.50
N MET A 33 -7.18 -6.88 11.17
CA MET A 33 -6.72 -7.97 10.29
C MET A 33 -5.20 -8.17 10.38
N ARG A 34 -4.43 -7.07 10.37
CA ARG A 34 -2.98 -7.10 10.56
C ARG A 34 -2.63 -7.78 11.87
N ASP A 35 -3.21 -7.34 12.99
CA ASP A 35 -2.90 -7.91 14.31
C ASP A 35 -3.28 -9.38 14.44
N LYS A 36 -4.44 -9.76 13.90
CA LYS A 36 -4.93 -11.14 13.95
C LYS A 36 -4.08 -12.10 13.13
N PHE A 37 -3.61 -11.67 11.96
CA PHE A 37 -3.04 -12.59 10.96
C PHE A 37 -1.54 -12.42 10.69
N LYS A 38 -0.89 -11.37 11.22
CA LYS A 38 0.56 -11.16 11.01
C LYS A 38 1.41 -12.36 11.40
N ALA A 39 1.10 -13.09 12.46
CA ALA A 39 1.89 -14.26 12.85
C ALA A 39 1.63 -15.48 11.95
N ALA A 40 0.41 -15.59 11.43
CA ALA A 40 0.00 -16.72 10.60
C ALA A 40 0.46 -16.60 9.14
N GLN A 41 0.80 -15.38 8.68
CA GLN A 41 1.24 -15.10 7.31
C GLN A 41 0.37 -15.79 6.25
N PRO A 42 -0.97 -15.60 6.25
CA PRO A 42 -1.88 -16.40 5.42
C PRO A 42 -1.71 -16.16 3.92
N LEU A 43 -1.03 -15.08 3.52
CA LEU A 43 -0.75 -14.76 2.12
C LEU A 43 0.70 -15.08 1.71
N ALA A 44 1.46 -15.79 2.57
CA ALA A 44 2.83 -16.19 2.26
C ALA A 44 2.93 -16.87 0.89
N GLY A 45 3.79 -16.32 0.01
CA GLY A 45 4.02 -16.83 -1.35
C GLY A 45 2.98 -16.41 -2.38
N ALA A 46 1.92 -15.69 -1.99
CA ALA A 46 0.98 -15.12 -2.93
C ALA A 46 1.62 -13.96 -3.72
N LYS A 47 1.38 -13.93 -5.03
CA LYS A 47 1.80 -12.84 -5.93
C LYS A 47 0.56 -12.11 -6.43
N ILE A 48 0.33 -10.91 -5.91
CA ILE A 48 -0.91 -10.15 -6.12
C ILE A 48 -0.66 -9.01 -7.09
N LEU A 49 -1.46 -8.97 -8.16
CA LEU A 49 -1.53 -7.84 -9.09
C LEU A 49 -2.73 -6.97 -8.70
N GLY A 50 -2.48 -5.74 -8.25
CA GLY A 50 -3.52 -4.78 -7.90
C GLY A 50 -3.71 -3.74 -9.01
N CYS A 51 -4.97 -3.51 -9.40
CA CYS A 51 -5.37 -2.43 -10.28
C CYS A 51 -6.57 -1.69 -9.68
N ILE A 52 -6.30 -0.73 -8.80
CA ILE A 52 -7.28 0.07 -8.07
C ILE A 52 -6.66 1.44 -7.78
N HIS A 53 -7.49 2.49 -7.61
CA HIS A 53 -7.04 3.86 -7.33
C HIS A 53 -5.89 3.90 -6.32
N MET A 54 -4.75 4.47 -6.70
CA MET A 54 -3.56 4.54 -5.86
C MET A 54 -3.66 5.74 -4.90
N THR A 55 -4.46 5.58 -3.85
CA THR A 55 -4.70 6.59 -2.80
C THR A 55 -4.00 6.20 -1.49
N VAL A 56 -4.03 7.08 -0.48
CA VAL A 56 -3.55 6.79 0.88
C VAL A 56 -4.23 5.53 1.45
N GLN A 57 -5.55 5.39 1.30
CA GLN A 57 -6.29 4.23 1.80
C GLN A 57 -5.84 2.93 1.12
N THR A 58 -5.55 2.99 -0.19
CA THR A 58 -4.99 1.86 -0.93
C THR A 58 -3.57 1.53 -0.46
N GLY A 59 -2.75 2.53 -0.11
CA GLY A 59 -1.45 2.27 0.52
C GLY A 59 -1.57 1.45 1.81
N VAL A 60 -2.54 1.75 2.68
CA VAL A 60 -2.82 0.96 3.88
C VAL A 60 -3.26 -0.47 3.54
N LEU A 61 -4.06 -0.65 2.49
CA LEU A 61 -4.41 -1.99 1.97
C LEU A 61 -3.17 -2.75 1.48
N ILE A 62 -2.33 -2.12 0.65
CA ILE A 62 -1.10 -2.71 0.12
C ILE A 62 -0.21 -3.21 1.26
N GLU A 63 0.07 -2.35 2.25
CA GLU A 63 0.89 -2.71 3.40
C GLU A 63 0.25 -3.81 4.25
N THR A 64 -1.08 -3.88 4.30
CA THR A 64 -1.76 -4.99 4.95
C THR A 64 -1.48 -6.29 4.20
N LEU A 65 -1.63 -6.33 2.87
CA LEU A 65 -1.37 -7.53 2.08
C LEU A 65 0.09 -7.99 2.21
N THR A 66 1.04 -7.05 2.11
CA THR A 66 2.47 -7.32 2.28
C THR A 66 2.78 -7.81 3.69
N LEU A 67 2.23 -7.18 4.73
CA LEU A 67 2.41 -7.62 6.11
C LEU A 67 1.86 -9.02 6.36
N LEU A 68 0.83 -9.44 5.62
CA LEU A 68 0.24 -10.78 5.70
C LEU A 68 0.97 -11.82 4.83
N GLY A 69 2.06 -11.45 4.17
CA GLY A 69 3.01 -12.35 3.49
C GLY A 69 2.98 -12.30 1.97
N ALA A 70 2.19 -11.42 1.35
CA ALA A 70 2.11 -11.32 -0.10
C ALA A 70 3.28 -10.53 -0.72
N GLU A 71 3.65 -10.90 -1.94
CA GLU A 71 4.36 -10.02 -2.87
C GLU A 71 3.33 -9.28 -3.74
N VAL A 72 3.49 -7.97 -3.91
CA VAL A 72 2.50 -7.13 -4.60
C VAL A 72 3.14 -6.34 -5.74
N ARG A 73 2.38 -6.15 -6.83
CA ARG A 73 2.64 -5.13 -7.85
C ARG A 73 1.36 -4.36 -8.11
N TRP A 74 1.46 -3.04 -8.20
CA TRP A 74 0.27 -2.19 -8.18
C TRP A 74 0.25 -1.16 -9.32
N THR A 75 -0.95 -0.90 -9.84
CA THR A 75 -1.25 0.18 -10.77
C THR A 75 -2.56 0.85 -10.38
N SER A 76 -2.73 2.12 -10.76
CA SER A 76 -4.02 2.80 -10.63
C SER A 76 -4.96 2.42 -11.78
N CYS A 77 -6.26 2.25 -11.50
CA CYS A 77 -7.26 1.95 -12.52
C CYS A 77 -7.93 3.20 -13.14
N ASN A 78 -7.55 4.40 -12.70
CA ASN A 78 -8.02 5.65 -13.29
C ASN A 78 -6.91 6.71 -13.33
N ILE A 79 -6.77 7.35 -14.49
CA ILE A 79 -5.68 8.27 -14.84
C ILE A 79 -5.55 9.51 -13.95
N PHE A 80 -6.58 9.89 -13.20
CA PHE A 80 -6.58 11.08 -12.31
C PHE A 80 -6.71 10.73 -10.83
N SER A 81 -6.82 9.45 -10.49
CA SER A 81 -7.13 9.01 -9.12
C SER A 81 -5.90 8.75 -8.24
N THR A 82 -4.71 8.76 -8.84
CA THR A 82 -3.47 8.55 -8.09
C THR A 82 -3.17 9.76 -7.22
N GLN A 83 -2.95 9.51 -5.94
CA GLN A 83 -2.37 10.47 -5.02
C GLN A 83 -0.85 10.24 -5.01
N ASP A 84 -0.09 11.16 -5.60
CA ASP A 84 1.34 10.95 -5.87
C ASP A 84 2.17 10.72 -4.59
N HIS A 85 1.82 11.38 -3.49
CA HIS A 85 2.46 11.15 -2.19
C HIS A 85 2.19 9.73 -1.66
N ALA A 86 0.98 9.20 -1.85
CA ALA A 86 0.65 7.83 -1.46
C ALA A 86 1.42 6.81 -2.31
N ALA A 87 1.51 7.05 -3.62
CA ALA A 87 2.30 6.22 -4.53
C ALA A 87 3.80 6.27 -4.21
N ALA A 88 4.35 7.43 -3.83
CA ALA A 88 5.76 7.57 -3.45
C ALA A 88 6.10 6.87 -2.12
N ALA A 89 5.12 6.68 -1.24
CA ALA A 89 5.32 6.06 0.07
C ALA A 89 5.30 4.52 0.07
N ILE A 90 4.93 3.90 -1.05
CA ILE A 90 4.78 2.45 -1.27
C ILE A 90 5.90 1.95 -2.18
#